data_AF-A0AAN6L5N6-F1
#
_entry.id   AF-A0AAN6L5N6-F1
#
_cell.length_a   1.000
_cell.length_b   1.000
_cell.length_c   1.000
_cell.angle_alpha   90.00
_cell.angle_beta   90.00
_cell.angle_gamma   90.00
#
_symmetry.space_group_name_H-M   'P 1'
#
loop_
_entity.id
_entity.type
_entity.pdbx_description
1 polymer ?
#
loop_
_entity_poly.entity_id
_entity_poly.type
_entity_poly.pdbx_seq_one_letter_code
_entity_poly.pdbx_strand_id
1 'polypeptide(L)'
;MPKIRPPKVRVSRQQGALPSNALSSAISAAMVKRPQSAHQKGTHITSRTLCDDIIQRMGTSLNKHSGCDIIDILPGAGLFSSKLHDHLKPRRHILIEPNIHYYDAFLKPLVEGPQSRYKHLAWDPYDLTMYSELFDQGHLPEQSKRPLLSQGASTLNDSLLVLANLTSPSPFKKQKAGLLVRYMEACLEQTMFHRYGLVRVLALLPSEDSEILLPRLIMHRKRTAALAEAVSAEMTEIAGDTKRSDWIPSKGWTTFNMSIEQVHQRSESSNIKIPAGRETAPLQLAPDLGVYNRGVKHIPRARSDWQEEFIELLERKERNKKVPGGGLSDIDFTRFSYLRKRIMNENREEMAFRKLAPELDQIRKREADLLSVLKTPGSSVNKVVRHAEAAQEAKQLFDQQFEDLGRQTRAKFDYLMEEKGCFDGTISRTEEPLLQWDRRPYDPLHLDPEEVWPNRPCAVVDFQPNPESPMMQSQKKLAQNKSEGVYHQMIRTYLHVIGLVTTHNVKPFAEILRLMFPGRSMANLIRSVPSLAPFASPKVIQMTNSKEPMNILVFAPGPDGKRIKNVIPELAEYDDNCFTGVKVRNVPSSVLWDIVVEYESSPGRSGDLSLALGGGKLGPDDFKTN
;
A
#
# COMPACT_ATOMS: atom_id res chain seq x y z
N MET A 1 -32.74 -39.79 23.59
CA MET A 1 -32.46 -38.33 23.71
C MET A 1 -32.10 -38.04 25.15
N PRO A 2 -30.91 -37.47 25.40
CA PRO A 2 -30.79 -36.02 25.48
C PRO A 2 -29.64 -35.46 24.62
N LYS A 3 -29.85 -34.23 24.11
CA LYS A 3 -28.89 -33.49 23.28
C LYS A 3 -27.70 -33.02 24.13
N ILE A 4 -26.52 -33.58 23.91
CA ILE A 4 -25.27 -33.08 24.48
C ILE A 4 -24.89 -31.81 23.70
N ARG A 5 -24.93 -30.65 24.39
CA ARG A 5 -24.46 -29.36 23.85
C ARG A 5 -22.95 -29.42 23.60
N PRO A 6 -22.43 -28.78 22.54
CA PRO A 6 -20.99 -28.66 22.35
C PRO A 6 -20.37 -27.88 23.52
N PRO A 7 -19.12 -28.18 23.91
CA PRO A 7 -18.46 -27.50 25.02
C PRO A 7 -18.35 -26.02 24.68
N LYS A 8 -18.81 -25.16 25.59
CA LYS A 8 -18.52 -23.73 25.56
C LYS A 8 -17.00 -23.59 25.58
N VAL A 9 -16.43 -23.14 24.46
CA VAL A 9 -15.08 -22.58 24.44
C VAL A 9 -15.08 -21.45 25.44
N ARG A 10 -14.45 -21.70 26.59
CA ARG A 10 -14.19 -20.68 27.60
C ARG A 10 -13.16 -19.77 26.95
N VAL A 11 -13.63 -18.71 26.29
CA VAL A 11 -12.79 -17.54 25.99
C VAL A 11 -12.16 -17.19 27.33
N SER A 12 -10.85 -17.42 27.44
CA SER A 12 -10.08 -16.95 28.57
C SER A 12 -10.34 -15.46 28.66
N ARG A 13 -11.02 -15.04 29.74
CA ARG A 13 -10.92 -13.66 30.20
C ARG A 13 -9.44 -13.46 30.43
N GLN A 14 -8.76 -12.79 29.51
CA GLN A 14 -7.58 -12.00 29.84
C GLN A 14 -8.04 -10.90 30.80
N GLN A 15 -8.18 -11.27 32.07
CA GLN A 15 -8.09 -10.36 33.20
C GLN A 15 -6.66 -10.51 33.72
N GLY A 16 -5.70 -9.96 32.97
CA GLY A 16 -4.41 -9.58 33.49
C GLY A 16 -4.51 -8.12 33.94
N ALA A 17 -4.19 -7.84 35.20
CA ALA A 17 -4.22 -6.50 35.75
C ALA A 17 -3.20 -5.60 35.02
N LEU A 18 -3.70 -4.47 34.51
CA LEU A 18 -2.99 -3.45 33.73
C LEU A 18 -1.98 -2.67 34.60
N PRO A 19 -0.77 -2.35 34.11
CA PRO A 19 -0.11 -1.14 34.55
C PRO A 19 -0.80 0.05 33.87
N SER A 20 -1.85 0.59 34.49
CA SER A 20 -2.53 1.78 33.97
C SER A 20 -1.61 3.00 34.15
N ASN A 21 -1.04 3.53 33.07
CA ASN A 21 -0.40 4.83 33.15
C ASN A 21 -1.45 5.89 33.61
N ALA A 22 -1.02 6.90 34.36
CA ALA A 22 -1.94 7.82 35.06
C ALA A 22 -2.94 8.51 34.12
N LEU A 23 -2.50 8.81 32.88
CA LEU A 23 -3.36 9.40 31.86
C LEU A 23 -4.42 8.41 31.35
N SER A 24 -4.09 7.13 31.12
CA SER A 24 -5.07 6.10 30.76
C SER A 24 -6.15 5.96 31.82
N SER A 25 -5.77 5.99 33.11
CA SER A 25 -6.72 5.98 34.23
C SER A 25 -7.60 7.21 34.25
N ALA A 26 -7.02 8.40 34.01
CA ALA A 26 -7.78 9.65 33.96
C ALA A 26 -8.78 9.67 32.79
N ILE A 27 -8.36 9.26 31.58
CA ILE A 27 -9.26 9.17 30.42
C ILE A 27 -10.37 8.17 30.69
N SER A 28 -10.03 6.98 31.19
CA SER A 28 -11.01 5.95 31.56
C SER A 28 -12.04 6.47 32.56
N ALA A 29 -11.60 7.14 33.64
CA ALA A 29 -12.49 7.72 34.64
C ALA A 29 -13.40 8.82 34.08
N ALA A 30 -12.90 9.65 33.15
CA ALA A 30 -13.71 10.67 32.47
C ALA A 30 -14.77 10.05 31.56
N MET A 31 -14.45 8.93 30.91
CA MET A 31 -15.32 8.23 29.96
C MET A 31 -16.44 7.44 30.63
N VAL A 32 -16.18 6.80 31.78
CA VAL A 32 -17.18 6.02 32.54
C VAL A 32 -18.33 6.88 33.06
N LYS A 33 -18.06 8.16 33.36
CA LYS A 33 -19.05 9.08 33.95
C LYS A 33 -20.08 9.62 32.95
N ARG A 34 -20.00 9.27 31.67
CA ARG A 34 -20.77 9.92 30.59
C ARG A 34 -21.47 8.88 29.70
N PRO A 35 -22.64 9.22 29.11
CA PRO A 35 -23.37 8.30 28.22
C PRO A 35 -22.53 7.90 27.00
N GLN A 36 -22.90 6.83 26.29
CA GLN A 36 -22.11 6.39 25.14
C GLN A 36 -22.28 7.32 23.92
N SER A 37 -21.18 7.70 23.24
CA SER A 37 -21.18 8.48 21.99
C SER A 37 -20.49 7.73 20.84
N ALA A 38 -20.90 7.97 19.60
CA ALA A 38 -20.28 7.38 18.41
C ALA A 38 -18.80 7.77 18.25
N HIS A 39 -18.42 8.97 18.71
CA HIS A 39 -17.06 9.50 18.67
C HIS A 39 -16.23 9.16 19.92
N GLN A 40 -16.83 8.53 20.94
CA GLN A 40 -16.19 8.16 22.20
C GLN A 40 -15.10 7.06 22.07
N LYS A 41 -14.91 6.50 20.87
CA LYS A 41 -14.19 5.23 20.67
C LYS A 41 -12.79 5.38 20.12
N GLY A 42 -12.29 6.61 19.94
CA GLY A 42 -10.92 6.85 19.45
C GLY A 42 -9.86 6.37 20.44
N THR A 43 -8.74 5.90 19.89
CA THR A 43 -7.50 5.56 20.59
C THR A 43 -6.64 6.80 20.76
N HIS A 44 -6.08 6.97 21.96
CA HIS A 44 -5.27 8.12 22.36
C HIS A 44 -3.90 7.63 22.79
N ILE A 45 -2.83 8.31 22.36
CA ILE A 45 -1.49 8.08 22.92
C ILE A 45 -1.49 8.58 24.37
N THR A 46 -1.03 7.74 25.29
CA THR A 46 -0.96 8.04 26.72
C THR A 46 0.47 8.07 27.26
N SER A 47 1.44 7.62 26.46
CA SER A 47 2.86 7.65 26.76
C SER A 47 3.52 8.96 26.31
N ARG A 48 4.13 9.68 27.27
CA ARG A 48 4.90 10.91 26.98
C ARG A 48 6.16 10.61 26.18
N THR A 49 6.84 9.51 26.50
CA THR A 49 8.07 9.09 25.83
C THR A 49 7.81 8.74 24.38
N LEU A 50 6.71 8.04 24.08
CA LEU A 50 6.30 7.75 22.70
C LEU A 50 6.12 9.03 21.87
N CYS A 51 5.45 10.05 22.40
CA CYS A 51 5.30 11.33 21.72
C CYS A 51 6.67 11.98 21.42
N ASP A 52 7.58 11.97 22.39
CA ASP A 52 8.92 12.54 22.24
C ASP A 52 9.74 11.76 21.19
N ASP A 53 9.68 10.43 21.20
CA ASP A 53 10.34 9.55 20.23
C ASP A 53 9.81 9.77 18.80
N ILE A 54 8.49 9.93 18.64
CA ILE A 54 7.84 10.22 17.35
C ILE A 54 8.30 11.58 16.79
N ILE A 55 8.32 12.62 17.63
CA ILE A 55 8.77 13.97 17.23
C ILE A 55 10.25 13.94 16.85
N GLN A 56 11.09 13.26 17.65
CA GLN A 56 12.51 13.10 17.36
C GLN A 56 12.74 12.33 16.05
N ARG A 57 11.96 11.28 15.78
CA ARG A 57 12.06 10.48 14.55
C ARG A 57 11.83 11.30 13.30
N MET A 58 10.80 12.16 13.30
CA MET A 58 10.54 13.05 12.15
C MET A 58 11.64 14.10 11.98
N GLY A 59 12.30 14.50 13.07
CA GLY A 59 13.53 15.29 13.05
C GLY A 59 13.42 16.58 12.25
N THR A 60 14.39 16.81 11.35
CA THR A 60 14.48 18.03 10.53
C THR A 60 13.31 18.20 9.57
N SER A 61 12.68 17.09 9.12
CA SER A 61 11.52 17.16 8.24
C SER A 61 10.35 17.91 8.89
N LEU A 62 10.21 17.83 10.22
CA LEU A 62 9.15 18.48 10.99
C LEU A 62 9.49 19.94 11.30
N ASN A 63 10.78 20.27 11.47
CA ASN A 63 11.24 21.61 11.86
C ASN A 63 10.93 22.70 10.82
N LYS A 64 10.70 22.34 9.55
CA LYS A 64 10.22 23.30 8.55
C LYS A 64 8.87 23.92 8.89
N HIS A 65 8.09 23.28 9.77
CA HIS A 65 6.81 23.76 10.28
C HIS A 65 6.94 24.54 11.61
N SER A 66 8.14 24.91 12.05
CA SER A 66 8.30 25.76 13.25
C SER A 66 7.57 27.09 13.05
N GLY A 67 6.74 27.48 14.02
CA GLY A 67 5.91 28.68 13.93
C GLY A 67 4.73 28.60 12.96
N CYS A 68 4.36 27.42 12.45
CA CYS A 68 3.18 27.25 11.59
C CYS A 68 1.85 27.48 12.34
N ASP A 69 0.73 27.42 11.62
CA ASP A 69 -0.58 27.15 12.23
C ASP A 69 -0.86 25.65 12.22
N ILE A 70 -1.52 25.15 13.26
CA ILE A 70 -1.92 23.74 13.37
C ILE A 70 -3.44 23.63 13.38
N ILE A 71 -3.99 22.79 12.50
CA ILE A 71 -5.36 22.29 12.59
C ILE A 71 -5.29 20.90 13.21
N ASP A 72 -5.83 20.73 14.40
CA ASP A 72 -5.81 19.47 15.15
C ASP A 72 -7.22 18.88 15.22
N ILE A 73 -7.41 17.77 14.52
CA ILE A 73 -8.69 17.10 14.31
C ILE A 73 -8.85 15.96 15.31
N LEU A 74 -9.90 16.03 16.13
CA LEU A 74 -10.21 15.05 17.18
C LEU A 74 -9.06 14.83 18.19
N PRO A 75 -8.47 15.90 18.77
CA PRO A 75 -7.32 15.80 19.66
C PRO A 75 -7.58 14.92 20.90
N GLY A 76 -8.84 14.74 21.30
CA GLY A 76 -9.22 13.94 22.45
C GLY A 76 -8.53 14.43 23.72
N ALA A 77 -7.69 13.59 24.33
CA ALA A 77 -6.95 13.95 25.55
C ALA A 77 -5.83 14.98 25.32
N GLY A 78 -5.45 15.28 24.08
CA GLY A 78 -4.53 16.36 23.73
C GLY A 78 -3.06 16.13 24.13
N LEU A 79 -2.65 14.92 24.52
CA LEU A 79 -1.26 14.66 24.91
C LEU A 79 -0.29 14.89 23.74
N PHE A 80 -0.55 14.26 22.60
CA PHE A 80 0.31 14.42 21.43
C PHE A 80 0.22 15.85 20.87
N SER A 81 -0.97 16.45 20.88
CA SER A 81 -1.21 17.86 20.55
C SER A 81 -0.31 18.81 21.34
N SER A 82 -0.25 18.62 22.67
CA SER A 82 0.57 19.46 23.55
C SER A 82 2.07 19.29 23.30
N LYS A 83 2.54 18.05 23.14
CA LYS A 83 3.94 17.76 22.81
C LYS A 83 4.35 18.37 21.47
N LEU A 84 3.50 18.26 20.45
CA LEU A 84 3.76 18.85 19.14
C LEU A 84 3.75 20.38 19.18
N HIS A 85 2.82 20.97 19.94
CA HIS A 85 2.75 22.42 20.15
C HIS A 85 4.02 22.96 20.80
N ASP A 86 4.52 22.30 21.85
CA ASP A 86 5.73 22.72 22.56
C ASP A 86 6.97 22.68 21.66
N HIS A 87 7.04 21.65 20.80
CA HIS A 87 8.12 21.49 19.82
C HIS A 87 8.06 22.55 18.71
N LEU A 88 6.89 22.71 18.06
CA LEU A 88 6.75 23.57 16.89
C LEU A 88 6.54 25.05 17.22
N LYS A 89 6.07 25.37 18.43
CA LYS A 89 5.70 26.72 18.88
C LYS A 89 4.82 27.45 17.84
N PRO A 90 3.66 26.87 17.47
CA PRO A 90 2.84 27.38 16.38
C PRO A 90 2.29 28.77 16.70
N ARG A 91 2.01 29.59 15.69
CA ARG A 91 1.29 30.88 15.87
C ARG A 91 -0.09 30.63 16.48
N ARG A 92 -0.76 29.57 16.03
CA ARG A 92 -2.11 29.20 16.43
C ARG A 92 -2.26 27.67 16.38
N HIS A 93 -2.97 27.09 17.33
CA HIS A 93 -3.25 25.66 17.37
C HIS A 93 -4.76 25.45 17.57
N ILE A 94 -5.47 25.15 16.50
CA ILE A 94 -6.92 25.01 16.49
C ILE A 94 -7.29 23.56 16.82
N LEU A 95 -8.00 23.36 17.93
CA LEU A 95 -8.49 22.06 18.40
C LEU A 95 -9.94 21.87 17.93
N ILE A 96 -10.17 20.99 16.96
CA ILE A 96 -11.50 20.65 16.45
C ILE A 96 -11.98 19.38 17.17
N GLU A 97 -12.74 19.58 18.25
CA GLU A 97 -13.24 18.49 19.09
C GLU A 97 -14.73 18.68 19.39
N PRO A 98 -15.63 17.94 18.72
CA PRO A 98 -17.07 18.05 18.96
C PRO A 98 -17.46 17.48 20.34
N ASN A 99 -16.68 16.57 20.92
CA ASN A 99 -17.02 15.87 22.16
C ASN A 99 -16.41 16.56 23.38
N ILE A 100 -16.47 17.89 23.42
CA ILE A 100 -15.83 18.68 24.48
C ILE A 100 -16.23 18.20 25.86
N HIS A 101 -17.47 17.77 26.05
CA HIS A 101 -17.91 17.21 27.32
C HIS A 101 -16.91 16.17 27.84
N TYR A 102 -16.54 15.14 27.08
CA TYR A 102 -15.63 14.08 27.56
C TYR A 102 -14.22 14.58 27.83
N TYR A 103 -13.74 15.52 27.02
CA TYR A 103 -12.34 15.92 27.00
C TYR A 103 -12.06 17.25 27.70
N ASP A 104 -13.09 17.90 28.24
CA ASP A 104 -13.07 19.22 28.87
C ASP A 104 -11.96 19.35 29.90
N ALA A 105 -11.83 18.34 30.77
CA ALA A 105 -10.84 18.30 31.84
C ALA A 105 -9.38 18.27 31.33
N PHE A 106 -9.17 17.87 30.07
CA PHE A 106 -7.84 17.79 29.44
C PHE A 106 -7.58 18.98 28.52
N LEU A 107 -8.58 19.42 27.75
CA LEU A 107 -8.40 20.48 26.75
C LEU A 107 -8.55 21.89 27.33
N LYS A 108 -9.43 22.12 28.32
CA LYS A 108 -9.56 23.45 28.94
C LYS A 108 -8.26 23.99 29.50
N PRO A 109 -7.44 23.23 30.24
CA PRO A 109 -6.15 23.72 30.71
C PRO A 109 -5.23 24.21 29.59
N LEU A 110 -5.33 23.62 28.38
CA LEU A 110 -4.57 24.07 27.21
C LEU A 110 -5.12 25.39 26.67
N VAL A 111 -6.45 25.52 26.56
CA VAL A 111 -7.12 26.68 25.95
C VAL A 111 -7.16 27.90 26.88
N GLU A 112 -7.42 27.70 28.16
CA GLU A 112 -7.58 28.77 29.17
C GLU A 112 -6.25 29.19 29.81
N GLY A 113 -5.15 28.51 29.45
CA GLY A 113 -3.82 28.83 29.95
C GLY A 113 -3.39 30.27 29.62
N PRO A 114 -2.54 30.90 30.46
CA PRO A 114 -2.03 32.23 30.21
C PRO A 114 -1.23 32.26 28.89
N GLN A 115 -1.52 33.24 28.03
CA GLN A 115 -0.92 33.36 26.69
C GLN A 115 -1.14 32.12 25.79
N SER A 116 -2.19 31.35 26.05
CA SER A 116 -2.54 30.20 25.22
C SER A 116 -2.71 30.62 23.76
N ARG A 117 -2.07 29.86 22.87
CA ARG A 117 -2.28 29.93 21.41
C ARG A 117 -3.23 28.85 20.91
N TYR A 118 -3.87 28.13 21.83
CA TYR A 118 -4.89 27.15 21.49
C TYR A 118 -6.23 27.82 21.28
N LYS A 119 -7.00 27.34 20.31
CA LYS A 119 -8.39 27.72 20.11
C LYS A 119 -9.22 26.46 19.93
N HIS A 120 -10.21 26.26 20.79
CA HIS A 120 -11.14 25.13 20.63
C HIS A 120 -12.34 25.53 19.78
N LEU A 121 -12.70 24.65 18.83
CA LEU A 121 -13.91 24.71 18.03
C LEU A 121 -14.67 23.39 18.23
N ALA A 122 -15.89 23.48 18.74
CA ALA A 122 -16.77 22.33 18.97
C ALA A 122 -17.48 21.90 17.68
N TRP A 123 -16.72 21.70 16.60
CA TRP A 123 -17.23 21.37 15.27
C TRP A 123 -17.06 19.88 14.96
N ASP A 124 -17.90 19.34 14.07
CA ASP A 124 -17.78 17.97 13.58
C ASP A 124 -16.85 17.93 12.35
N PRO A 125 -15.67 17.30 12.42
CA PRO A 125 -14.75 17.23 11.28
C PRO A 125 -15.26 16.37 10.12
N TYR A 126 -16.36 15.63 10.30
CA TYR A 126 -17.01 14.89 9.22
C TYR A 126 -17.98 15.75 8.41
N ASP A 127 -18.35 16.94 8.89
CA ASP A 127 -19.03 17.95 8.09
C ASP A 127 -18.00 18.70 7.25
N LEU A 128 -17.89 18.33 5.97
CA LEU A 128 -16.84 18.88 5.11
C LEU A 128 -16.98 20.40 4.86
N THR A 129 -18.16 20.97 5.12
CA THR A 129 -18.38 22.42 4.99
C THR A 129 -17.57 23.20 6.03
N MET A 130 -17.30 22.61 7.21
CA MET A 130 -16.55 23.26 8.29
C MET A 130 -15.14 23.65 7.87
N TYR A 131 -14.52 22.93 6.93
CA TYR A 131 -13.19 23.28 6.44
C TYR A 131 -13.22 24.60 5.67
N SER A 132 -14.27 24.90 4.91
CA SER A 132 -14.43 26.22 4.28
C SER A 132 -14.72 27.28 5.34
N GLU A 133 -15.64 27.00 6.26
CA GLU A 133 -16.02 27.92 7.34
C GLU A 133 -14.85 28.31 8.26
N LEU A 134 -13.92 27.37 8.51
CA LEU A 134 -12.72 27.61 9.30
C LEU A 134 -11.94 28.83 8.78
N PHE A 135 -11.87 28.97 7.47
CA PHE A 135 -11.17 30.08 6.85
C PHE A 135 -12.09 31.29 6.67
N ASP A 136 -13.33 31.08 6.25
CA ASP A 136 -14.28 32.17 5.97
C ASP A 136 -14.60 32.97 7.26
N GLN A 137 -14.58 32.31 8.42
CA GLN A 137 -14.71 32.95 9.74
C GLN A 137 -13.40 33.54 10.29
N GLY A 138 -12.32 33.53 9.51
CA GLY A 138 -11.03 34.15 9.88
C GLY A 138 -10.30 33.44 11.02
N HIS A 139 -10.47 32.13 11.20
CA HIS A 139 -9.71 31.41 12.24
C HIS A 139 -8.22 31.25 11.90
N LEU A 140 -7.87 31.35 10.61
CA LEU A 140 -6.53 31.23 10.04
C LEU A 140 -6.19 32.44 9.12
N PRO A 141 -6.08 33.66 9.67
CA PRO A 141 -5.97 34.88 8.87
C PRO A 141 -4.64 34.99 8.09
N GLU A 142 -3.61 34.27 8.49
CA GLU A 142 -2.30 34.25 7.81
C GLU A 142 -2.29 33.34 6.57
N GLN A 143 -3.34 32.56 6.33
CA GLN A 143 -3.44 31.65 5.19
C GLN A 143 -4.10 32.34 4.00
N SER A 144 -3.39 32.38 2.86
CA SER A 144 -3.85 33.05 1.62
C SER A 144 -4.33 32.05 0.57
N LYS A 145 -5.58 32.18 0.12
CA LYS A 145 -6.20 31.24 -0.83
C LYS A 145 -5.37 31.18 -2.12
N ARG A 146 -5.09 29.97 -2.59
CA ARG A 146 -4.42 29.67 -3.86
C ARG A 146 -5.44 28.96 -4.74
N PRO A 147 -6.21 29.70 -5.58
CA PRO A 147 -7.22 29.09 -6.44
C PRO A 147 -6.65 27.94 -7.26
N LEU A 148 -7.49 26.96 -7.59
CA LEU A 148 -7.11 25.91 -8.53
C LEU A 148 -6.59 26.55 -9.82
N LEU A 149 -5.55 25.95 -10.42
CA LEU A 149 -4.85 26.49 -11.59
C LEU A 149 -4.15 27.86 -11.38
N SER A 150 -4.04 28.37 -10.15
CA SER A 150 -3.20 29.55 -9.88
C SER A 150 -1.72 29.18 -9.75
N GLN A 151 -0.85 30.14 -10.05
CA GLN A 151 0.59 29.98 -9.83
C GLN A 151 0.84 29.74 -8.33
N GLY A 152 1.40 28.58 -8.00
CA GLY A 152 1.67 28.19 -6.61
C GLY A 152 0.58 27.36 -5.93
N ALA A 153 -0.55 27.05 -6.57
CA ALA A 153 -1.58 26.15 -6.01
C ALA A 153 -0.99 24.78 -5.63
N SER A 154 -0.25 24.17 -6.56
CA SER A 154 0.39 22.86 -6.36
C SER A 154 1.71 22.92 -5.57
N THR A 155 2.02 24.02 -4.87
CA THR A 155 3.25 24.12 -4.05
C THR A 155 2.97 23.73 -2.61
N LEU A 156 3.99 23.23 -1.91
CA LEU A 156 3.89 22.89 -0.49
C LEU A 156 3.51 24.13 0.35
N ASN A 157 2.73 23.89 1.40
CA ASN A 157 2.43 24.89 2.42
C ASN A 157 3.02 24.44 3.76
N ASP A 158 4.24 24.90 4.05
CA ASP A 158 4.89 24.60 5.33
C ASP A 158 4.39 25.50 6.49
N SER A 159 3.60 26.54 6.18
CA SER A 159 3.01 27.44 7.18
C SER A 159 1.74 26.88 7.85
N LEU A 160 1.25 25.73 7.38
CA LEU A 160 0.07 25.04 7.90
C LEU A 160 0.41 23.56 8.08
N LEU A 161 0.01 22.97 9.20
CA LEU A 161 0.14 21.55 9.49
C LEU A 161 -1.21 21.01 9.96
N VAL A 162 -1.58 19.81 9.51
CA VAL A 162 -2.76 19.11 10.04
C VAL A 162 -2.29 17.97 10.92
N LEU A 163 -2.76 17.96 12.17
CA LEU A 163 -2.70 16.81 13.07
C LEU A 163 -4.10 16.19 13.13
N ALA A 164 -4.22 14.87 13.06
CA ALA A 164 -5.53 14.23 13.08
C ALA A 164 -5.51 12.89 13.81
N ASN A 165 -6.43 12.70 14.74
CA ASN A 165 -6.70 11.40 15.33
C ASN A 165 -7.94 10.77 14.69
N LEU A 166 -7.72 9.89 13.71
CA LEU A 166 -8.78 9.25 12.93
C LEU A 166 -8.99 7.78 13.36
N THR A 167 -8.67 7.46 14.62
CA THR A 167 -8.88 6.14 15.21
C THR A 167 -10.33 5.88 15.62
N SER A 168 -11.14 6.94 15.75
CA SER A 168 -12.56 6.82 15.97
C SER A 168 -13.26 6.22 14.74
N PRO A 169 -14.25 5.32 14.92
CA PRO A 169 -15.01 4.79 13.80
C PRO A 169 -15.63 5.92 12.97
N SER A 170 -15.29 5.93 11.68
CA SER A 170 -15.80 6.91 10.73
C SER A 170 -17.32 6.73 10.51
N PRO A 171 -18.11 7.81 10.44
CA PRO A 171 -19.50 7.75 10.00
C PRO A 171 -19.63 7.34 8.53
N PHE A 172 -18.55 7.45 7.74
CA PHE A 172 -18.43 6.87 6.40
C PHE A 172 -18.31 5.34 6.50
N LYS A 173 -19.37 4.65 6.94
CA LYS A 173 -19.40 3.20 7.23
C LYS A 173 -18.87 2.30 6.09
N LYS A 174 -18.80 2.81 4.85
CA LYS A 174 -18.28 2.11 3.66
C LYS A 174 -16.82 2.44 3.31
N GLN A 175 -16.21 3.45 3.91
CA GLN A 175 -14.84 3.93 3.61
C GLN A 175 -13.96 3.86 4.86
N LYS A 176 -13.20 2.76 4.99
CA LYS A 176 -12.08 2.65 5.94
C LYS A 176 -11.03 3.74 5.63
N ALA A 177 -10.37 4.28 6.66
CA ALA A 177 -9.51 5.47 6.58
C ALA A 177 -10.19 6.74 6.00
N GLY A 178 -11.53 6.80 6.00
CA GLY A 178 -12.32 7.66 5.12
C GLY A 178 -11.91 9.13 5.06
N LEU A 179 -11.68 9.79 6.21
CA LEU A 179 -11.37 11.22 6.22
C LEU A 179 -9.96 11.54 5.67
N LEU A 180 -8.96 10.68 5.93
CA LEU A 180 -7.63 10.86 5.34
C LEU A 180 -7.66 10.63 3.82
N VAL A 181 -8.47 9.69 3.34
CA VAL A 181 -8.71 9.53 1.91
C VAL A 181 -9.30 10.79 1.29
N ARG A 182 -10.26 11.44 1.98
CA ARG A 182 -10.83 12.71 1.52
C ARG A 182 -9.79 13.84 1.49
N TYR A 183 -8.89 13.90 2.47
CA TYR A 183 -7.77 14.85 2.45
C TYR A 183 -6.87 14.62 1.24
N MET A 184 -6.55 13.36 0.91
CA MET A 184 -5.79 13.03 -0.30
C MET A 184 -6.53 13.37 -1.60
N GLU A 185 -7.84 13.13 -1.69
CA GLU A 185 -8.65 13.56 -2.84
C GLU A 185 -8.63 15.10 -2.97
N ALA A 186 -8.71 15.83 -1.85
CA ALA A 186 -8.61 17.27 -1.82
C ALA A 186 -7.24 17.82 -2.24
N CYS A 187 -6.15 17.04 -2.16
CA CYS A 187 -4.88 17.42 -2.81
C CYS A 187 -5.08 17.63 -4.32
N LEU A 188 -5.80 16.71 -4.98
CA LEU A 188 -6.06 16.78 -6.42
C LEU A 188 -6.99 17.94 -6.75
N GLU A 189 -8.08 18.06 -6.00
CA GLU A 189 -9.14 19.05 -6.24
C GLU A 189 -8.78 20.47 -5.76
N GLN A 190 -7.73 20.62 -4.95
CA GLN A 190 -7.35 21.87 -4.27
C GLN A 190 -8.50 22.43 -3.40
N THR A 191 -9.16 21.55 -2.65
CA THR A 191 -10.28 21.86 -1.75
C THR A 191 -9.85 21.76 -0.27
N MET A 192 -10.78 21.99 0.67
CA MET A 192 -10.51 21.98 2.12
C MET A 192 -9.28 22.84 2.49
N PHE A 193 -8.37 22.35 3.34
CA PHE A 193 -7.14 23.06 3.68
C PHE A 193 -6.09 23.05 2.56
N HIS A 194 -6.24 22.21 1.52
CA HIS A 194 -5.35 22.20 0.37
C HIS A 194 -5.56 23.39 -0.59
N ARG A 195 -6.67 24.13 -0.45
CA ARG A 195 -6.90 25.38 -1.20
C ARG A 195 -5.90 26.51 -0.86
N TYR A 196 -5.00 26.29 0.09
CA TYR A 196 -3.92 27.19 0.51
C TYR A 196 -2.53 26.66 0.12
N GLY A 197 -2.47 25.68 -0.77
CA GLY A 197 -1.27 24.91 -1.09
C GLY A 197 -1.33 23.50 -0.50
N LEU A 198 -0.36 22.68 -0.87
CA LEU A 198 -0.31 21.28 -0.45
C LEU A 198 0.17 21.16 1.01
N VAL A 199 -0.72 20.75 1.91
CA VAL A 199 -0.51 20.70 3.36
C VAL A 199 -0.11 19.28 3.81
N ARG A 200 0.88 19.18 4.70
CA ARG A 200 1.29 17.93 5.35
C ARG A 200 0.26 17.50 6.40
N VAL A 201 0.02 16.19 6.50
CA VAL A 201 -0.92 15.62 7.49
C VAL A 201 -0.21 14.56 8.34
N LEU A 202 -0.23 14.74 9.66
CA LEU A 202 0.15 13.73 10.63
C LEU A 202 -1.12 13.07 11.17
N ALA A 203 -1.28 11.76 10.96
CA ALA A 203 -2.50 11.05 11.29
C ALA A 203 -2.25 9.85 12.21
N LEU A 204 -3.00 9.77 13.31
CA LEU A 204 -3.15 8.54 14.07
C LEU A 204 -4.31 7.74 13.48
N LEU A 205 -4.05 6.52 13.03
CA LEU A 205 -5.00 5.63 12.35
C LEU A 205 -5.11 4.29 13.07
N PRO A 206 -6.24 3.56 12.97
CA PRO A 206 -6.26 2.14 13.28
C PRO A 206 -5.23 1.40 12.42
N SER A 207 -4.54 0.39 12.95
CA SER A 207 -3.49 -0.30 12.18
C SER A 207 -4.00 -1.04 10.93
N GLU A 208 -5.30 -1.34 10.85
CA GLU A 208 -5.91 -1.87 9.63
C GLU A 208 -6.08 -0.80 8.54
N ASP A 209 -6.36 0.43 8.96
CA ASP A 209 -6.61 1.56 8.05
C ASP A 209 -5.27 2.10 7.52
N SER A 210 -4.20 2.10 8.34
CA SER A 210 -2.85 2.39 7.86
C SER A 210 -2.40 1.38 6.81
N GLU A 211 -2.70 0.08 6.98
CA GLU A 211 -2.36 -0.97 6.01
C GLU A 211 -3.12 -0.83 4.67
N ILE A 212 -4.27 -0.15 4.64
CA ILE A 212 -5.00 0.14 3.41
C ILE A 212 -4.31 1.25 2.59
N LEU A 213 -3.69 2.21 3.28
CA LEU A 213 -2.93 3.32 2.67
C LEU A 213 -1.51 2.90 2.30
N LEU A 214 -0.86 2.17 3.20
CA LEU A 214 0.50 1.64 3.11
C LEU A 214 0.47 0.11 3.13
N PRO A 215 -0.04 -0.54 2.06
CA PRO A 215 -0.07 -1.99 2.01
C PRO A 215 1.35 -2.54 1.98
N ARG A 216 1.56 -3.59 2.76
CA ARG A 216 2.83 -4.33 2.81
C ARG A 216 2.95 -5.38 1.71
N LEU A 217 1.81 -5.70 1.06
CA LEU A 217 1.65 -6.70 0.01
C LEU A 217 0.98 -6.09 -1.22
N ILE A 218 1.42 -6.47 -2.42
CA ILE A 218 0.87 -6.05 -3.71
C ILE A 218 -0.59 -6.44 -3.86
N MET A 219 -1.01 -7.61 -3.36
CA MET A 219 -2.43 -7.99 -3.40
C MET A 219 -3.34 -7.08 -2.56
N HIS A 220 -2.77 -6.31 -1.64
CA HIS A 220 -3.45 -5.31 -0.84
C HIS A 220 -3.35 -3.90 -1.44
N ARG A 221 -2.56 -3.68 -2.50
CA ARG A 221 -2.57 -2.44 -3.29
C ARG A 221 -3.93 -2.30 -3.98
N LYS A 222 -4.78 -1.46 -3.40
CA LYS A 222 -6.13 -1.12 -3.86
C LYS A 222 -6.20 0.35 -4.26
N ARG A 223 -7.38 0.81 -4.70
CA ARG A 223 -7.71 2.23 -4.96
C ARG A 223 -7.04 3.20 -3.98
N THR A 224 -7.18 2.97 -2.67
CA THR A 224 -6.67 3.88 -1.64
C THR A 224 -5.15 4.01 -1.67
N ALA A 225 -4.43 2.90 -1.83
CA ALA A 225 -2.97 2.91 -1.97
C ALA A 225 -2.52 3.55 -3.30
N ALA A 226 -3.26 3.32 -4.39
CA ALA A 226 -3.00 3.98 -5.67
C ALA A 226 -3.25 5.50 -5.61
N LEU A 227 -4.26 5.94 -4.85
CA LEU A 227 -4.46 7.35 -4.57
C LEU A 227 -3.31 7.93 -3.74
N ALA A 228 -2.91 7.25 -2.66
CA ALA A 228 -1.77 7.67 -1.85
C ALA A 228 -0.52 7.82 -2.72
N GLU A 229 -0.20 6.83 -3.56
CA GLU A 229 0.91 6.87 -4.53
C GLU A 229 0.87 8.08 -5.46
N ALA A 230 -0.32 8.54 -5.87
CA ALA A 230 -0.47 9.67 -6.77
C ALA A 230 -0.26 11.03 -6.10
N VAL A 231 -0.60 11.14 -4.81
CA VAL A 231 -0.62 12.43 -4.13
C VAL A 231 0.49 12.62 -3.11
N SER A 232 1.14 11.56 -2.63
CA SER A 232 2.26 11.66 -1.68
C SER A 232 3.61 11.60 -2.38
N ALA A 233 4.53 12.44 -1.93
CA ALA A 233 5.95 12.28 -2.21
C ALA A 233 6.52 11.22 -1.28
N GLU A 234 6.06 11.26 -0.03
CA GLU A 234 6.35 10.28 0.98
C GLU A 234 5.10 10.04 1.83
N MET A 235 4.82 8.78 2.12
CA MET A 235 3.87 8.37 3.14
C MET A 235 4.54 7.30 4.00
N THR A 236 4.76 7.60 5.27
CA THR A 236 5.58 6.76 6.16
C THR A 236 4.83 6.44 7.45
N GLU A 237 4.87 5.18 7.86
CA GLU A 237 4.44 4.76 9.19
C GLU A 237 5.58 5.07 10.19
N ILE A 238 5.39 6.09 11.02
CA ILE A 238 6.41 6.54 11.99
C ILE A 238 6.48 5.60 13.19
N ALA A 239 5.33 5.17 13.68
CA ALA A 239 5.20 4.30 14.84
C ALA A 239 3.97 3.40 14.67
N GLY A 240 4.07 2.16 15.15
CA GLY A 240 2.98 1.19 15.07
C GLY A 240 3.31 -0.14 15.72
N ASP A 241 2.35 -1.07 15.70
CA ASP A 241 2.55 -2.41 16.24
C ASP A 241 3.39 -3.27 15.28
N THR A 242 4.70 -3.32 15.55
CA THR A 242 5.66 -4.11 14.76
C THR A 242 5.60 -5.62 15.05
N LYS A 243 4.79 -6.10 16.01
CA LYS A 243 4.65 -7.55 16.28
C LYS A 243 3.80 -8.24 15.21
N ARG A 244 2.99 -7.47 14.46
CA ARG A 244 2.16 -7.96 13.34
C ARG A 244 3.02 -8.44 12.17
N SER A 245 3.28 -9.75 12.13
CA SER A 245 4.15 -10.41 11.16
C SER A 245 3.44 -11.37 10.19
N ASP A 246 2.11 -11.48 10.28
CA ASP A 246 1.27 -12.38 9.44
C ASP A 246 1.43 -12.20 7.93
N TRP A 247 1.80 -10.99 7.50
CA TRP A 247 1.98 -10.66 6.09
C TRP A 247 3.33 -11.17 5.54
N ILE A 248 4.32 -11.44 6.39
CA ILE A 248 5.69 -11.79 5.96
C ILE A 248 5.74 -13.10 5.14
N PRO A 249 5.05 -14.19 5.53
CA PRO A 249 4.96 -15.39 4.69
C PRO A 249 4.37 -15.12 3.31
N SER A 250 3.51 -14.10 3.20
CA SER A 250 2.92 -13.65 1.95
C SER A 250 3.85 -12.73 1.15
N LYS A 251 4.70 -11.93 1.79
CA LYS A 251 5.76 -11.17 1.10
C LYS A 251 6.79 -12.11 0.45
N GLY A 252 7.04 -13.25 1.10
CA GLY A 252 8.11 -14.17 0.76
C GLY A 252 9.42 -13.79 1.45
N TRP A 253 10.18 -14.80 1.89
CA TRP A 253 11.36 -14.59 2.72
C TRP A 253 12.46 -13.79 2.02
N THR A 254 12.74 -14.10 0.75
CA THR A 254 13.76 -13.40 -0.04
C THR A 254 13.42 -11.92 -0.21
N THR A 255 12.23 -11.61 -0.70
CA THR A 255 11.76 -10.23 -0.92
C THR A 255 11.71 -9.44 0.38
N PHE A 256 11.25 -10.08 1.47
CA PHE A 256 11.23 -9.47 2.79
C PHE A 256 12.64 -9.06 3.26
N ASN A 257 13.62 -9.96 3.20
CA ASN A 257 14.99 -9.64 3.63
C ASN A 257 15.62 -8.53 2.78
N MET A 258 15.36 -8.52 1.46
CA MET A 258 15.83 -7.45 0.59
C MET A 258 15.19 -6.10 0.97
N SER A 259 13.89 -6.08 1.28
CA SER A 259 13.19 -4.87 1.74
C SER A 259 13.78 -4.34 3.04
N ILE A 260 14.03 -5.20 4.03
CA ILE A 260 14.64 -4.80 5.31
C ILE A 260 16.06 -4.26 5.10
N GLU A 261 16.88 -4.95 4.32
CA GLU A 261 18.25 -4.53 4.04
C GLU A 261 18.29 -3.14 3.39
N GLN A 262 17.45 -2.89 2.38
CA GLN A 262 17.37 -1.58 1.74
C GLN A 262 16.91 -0.47 2.68
N VAL A 263 15.96 -0.76 3.58
CA VAL A 263 15.49 0.19 4.59
C VAL A 263 16.58 0.49 5.61
N HIS A 264 17.33 -0.53 6.04
CA HIS A 264 18.47 -0.37 6.93
C HIS A 264 19.52 0.56 6.30
N GLN A 265 19.89 0.31 5.05
CA GLN A 265 20.83 1.16 4.30
C GLN A 265 20.36 2.62 4.19
N ARG A 266 19.06 2.84 3.91
CA ARG A 266 18.48 4.19 3.86
C ARG A 266 18.51 4.87 5.23
N SER A 267 18.13 4.16 6.29
CA SER A 267 18.14 4.66 7.67
C SER A 267 19.55 5.05 8.12
N GLU A 268 20.55 4.23 7.81
CA GLU A 268 21.96 4.53 8.10
C GLU A 268 22.45 5.75 7.31
N SER A 269 22.17 5.80 6.00
CA SER A 269 22.57 6.93 5.14
C SER A 269 21.96 8.27 5.58
N SER A 270 20.77 8.22 6.19
CA SER A 270 20.05 9.39 6.69
C SER A 270 20.36 9.70 8.16
N ASN A 271 21.25 8.93 8.80
CA ASN A 271 21.61 9.04 10.21
C ASN A 271 20.40 9.02 11.17
N ILE A 272 19.42 8.18 10.83
CA ILE A 272 18.14 8.09 11.55
C ILE A 272 18.32 7.15 12.74
N LYS A 273 18.26 7.72 13.96
CA LYS A 273 18.44 6.98 15.22
C LYS A 273 17.14 6.31 15.66
N ILE A 274 17.22 5.04 16.04
CA ILE A 274 16.15 4.31 16.72
C ILE A 274 16.34 4.51 18.23
N PRO A 275 15.38 5.11 18.95
CA PRO A 275 15.43 5.17 20.41
C PRO A 275 15.45 3.76 21.03
N ALA A 276 16.16 3.61 22.15
CA ALA A 276 16.27 2.32 22.83
C ALA A 276 14.89 1.80 23.27
N GLY A 277 14.61 0.52 23.01
CA GLY A 277 13.31 -0.11 23.30
C GLY A 277 12.24 0.13 22.23
N ARG A 278 12.57 0.84 21.14
CA ARG A 278 11.68 1.07 19.99
C ARG A 278 12.04 0.23 18.77
N GLU A 279 12.99 -0.69 18.91
CA GLU A 279 13.42 -1.57 17.85
C GLU A 279 12.28 -2.46 17.35
N THR A 280 12.28 -2.74 16.05
CA THR A 280 11.37 -3.74 15.47
C THR A 280 11.53 -5.06 16.20
N ALA A 281 10.41 -5.63 16.65
CA ALA A 281 10.39 -6.93 17.31
C ALA A 281 11.17 -7.98 16.50
N PRO A 282 12.11 -8.73 17.12
CA PRO A 282 12.94 -9.68 16.38
C PRO A 282 12.07 -10.79 15.80
N LEU A 283 12.27 -11.07 14.52
CA LEU A 283 11.53 -12.12 13.84
C LEU A 283 12.04 -13.49 14.24
N GLN A 284 11.11 -14.32 14.69
CA GLN A 284 11.41 -15.72 14.96
C GLN A 284 11.44 -16.50 13.64
N LEU A 285 12.33 -17.49 13.55
CA LEU A 285 12.37 -18.39 12.40
C LEU A 285 11.41 -19.57 12.59
N ALA A 286 10.91 -20.07 11.46
CA ALA A 286 10.13 -21.30 11.40
C ALA A 286 10.91 -22.46 12.06
N PRO A 287 10.24 -23.41 12.71
CA PRO A 287 10.92 -24.48 13.44
C PRO A 287 11.77 -25.38 12.53
N ASP A 288 12.93 -25.80 13.03
CA ASP A 288 13.76 -26.81 12.37
C ASP A 288 13.24 -28.21 12.70
N LEU A 289 12.50 -28.79 11.75
CA LEU A 289 11.99 -30.16 11.86
C LEU A 289 13.09 -31.23 11.75
N GLY A 290 14.27 -30.90 11.22
CA GLY A 290 15.40 -31.81 11.09
C GLY A 290 15.91 -32.31 12.45
N VAL A 291 15.74 -31.49 13.50
CA VAL A 291 16.03 -31.85 14.90
C VAL A 291 15.18 -33.05 15.36
N TYR A 292 13.94 -33.15 14.88
CA TYR A 292 12.97 -34.16 15.32
C TYR A 292 12.81 -35.32 14.34
N ASN A 293 13.14 -35.12 13.06
CA ASN A 293 12.97 -36.12 12.02
C ASN A 293 14.10 -36.06 11.00
N ARG A 294 15.00 -37.05 11.07
CA ARG A 294 16.11 -37.21 10.13
C ARG A 294 15.55 -37.35 8.71
N GLY A 295 15.81 -36.36 7.86
CA GLY A 295 15.37 -36.32 6.45
C GLY A 295 14.48 -35.14 6.05
N VAL A 296 14.00 -34.34 7.00
CA VAL A 296 13.30 -33.08 6.67
C VAL A 296 14.31 -31.95 6.57
N LYS A 297 14.51 -31.41 5.36
CA LYS A 297 15.36 -30.22 5.16
C LYS A 297 14.67 -29.00 5.76
N HIS A 298 15.33 -28.32 6.68
CA HIS A 298 14.89 -27.02 7.18
C HIS A 298 15.16 -25.94 6.12
N ILE A 299 14.22 -25.01 6.01
CA ILE A 299 14.32 -23.88 5.09
C ILE A 299 14.01 -22.62 5.90
N PRO A 300 15.02 -21.76 6.10
CA PRO A 300 14.86 -20.53 6.88
C PRO A 300 13.77 -19.66 6.27
N ARG A 301 12.77 -19.32 7.09
CA ARG A 301 11.69 -18.38 6.79
C ARG A 301 11.09 -17.85 8.09
N ALA A 302 10.32 -16.77 8.01
CA ALA A 302 9.61 -16.22 9.15
C ALA A 302 8.66 -17.26 9.79
N ARG A 303 8.61 -17.24 11.12
CA ARG A 303 7.64 -18.00 11.89
C ARG A 303 6.24 -17.43 11.66
N SER A 304 5.25 -18.29 11.67
CA SER A 304 3.83 -17.89 11.68
C SER A 304 3.18 -18.34 12.98
N ASP A 305 2.14 -17.63 13.43
CA ASP A 305 1.47 -17.86 14.72
C ASP A 305 1.05 -19.32 14.94
N TRP A 306 0.48 -19.97 13.92
CA TRP A 306 0.06 -21.37 14.02
C TRP A 306 1.23 -22.35 14.26
N GLN A 307 2.47 -21.95 13.98
CA GLN A 307 3.65 -22.78 14.23
C GLN A 307 3.97 -22.87 15.73
N GLU A 308 3.51 -21.92 16.55
CA GLU A 308 3.60 -22.04 18.01
C GLU A 308 2.75 -23.21 18.50
N GLU A 309 1.50 -23.31 18.05
CA GLU A 309 0.61 -24.44 18.34
C GLU A 309 1.25 -25.77 17.90
N PHE A 310 1.91 -25.79 16.74
CA PHE A 310 2.63 -26.98 16.28
C PHE A 310 3.78 -27.37 17.21
N ILE A 311 4.58 -26.39 17.65
CA ILE A 311 5.71 -26.62 18.57
C ILE A 311 5.18 -27.14 19.91
N GLU A 312 4.14 -26.54 20.46
CA GLU A 312 3.52 -26.99 21.72
C GLU A 312 3.04 -28.45 21.63
N LEU A 313 2.34 -28.81 20.55
CA LEU A 313 1.88 -30.17 20.31
C LEU A 313 3.05 -31.15 20.10
N LEU A 314 4.10 -30.73 19.42
CA LEU A 314 5.31 -31.52 19.20
C LEU A 314 6.01 -31.81 20.53
N GLU A 315 6.27 -30.78 21.33
CA GLU A 315 6.89 -30.94 22.64
C GLU A 315 6.04 -31.79 23.58
N ARG A 316 4.72 -31.59 23.58
CA ARG A 316 3.80 -32.40 24.38
C ARG A 316 3.85 -33.86 23.95
N LYS A 317 3.92 -34.14 22.65
CA LYS A 317 4.12 -35.50 22.12
C LYS A 317 5.44 -36.11 22.60
N GLU A 318 6.54 -35.36 22.55
CA GLU A 318 7.85 -35.84 23.02
C GLU A 318 7.91 -36.03 24.55
N ARG A 319 7.24 -35.17 25.33
CA ARG A 319 7.06 -35.35 26.77
C ARG A 319 6.25 -36.60 27.07
N ASN A 320 5.12 -36.80 26.39
CA ASN A 320 4.24 -37.93 26.62
C ASN A 320 4.87 -39.28 26.25
N LYS A 321 5.71 -39.33 25.19
CA LYS A 321 6.48 -40.53 24.83
C LYS A 321 7.34 -41.10 25.96
N LYS A 322 7.76 -40.27 26.93
CA LYS A 322 8.55 -40.71 28.08
C LYS A 322 7.72 -41.45 29.14
N VAL A 323 6.39 -41.44 29.02
CA VAL A 323 5.46 -42.10 29.94
C VAL A 323 4.83 -43.31 29.24
N PRO A 324 4.77 -44.50 29.89
CA PRO A 324 4.07 -45.65 29.34
C PRO A 324 2.59 -45.34 29.06
N GLY A 325 2.13 -45.56 27.82
CA GLY A 325 0.77 -45.20 27.39
C GLY A 325 0.55 -43.70 27.14
N GLY A 326 1.59 -42.88 27.26
CA GLY A 326 1.55 -41.43 27.04
C GLY A 326 1.54 -41.07 25.55
N GLY A 327 0.35 -40.96 24.96
CA GLY A 327 0.13 -40.41 23.63
C GLY A 327 -0.39 -38.97 23.65
N LEU A 328 -0.48 -38.34 22.48
CA LEU A 328 -1.44 -37.24 22.29
C LEU A 328 -2.85 -37.81 22.27
N SER A 329 -3.85 -37.01 22.65
CA SER A 329 -5.26 -37.37 22.43
C SER A 329 -5.55 -37.49 20.93
N ASP A 330 -6.62 -38.19 20.53
CA ASP A 330 -6.96 -38.35 19.11
C ASP A 330 -7.18 -37.01 18.39
N ILE A 331 -7.77 -36.04 19.10
CA ILE A 331 -7.98 -34.67 18.62
C ILE A 331 -6.64 -33.96 18.41
N ASP A 332 -5.77 -33.98 19.42
CA ASP A 332 -4.45 -33.36 19.36
C ASP A 332 -3.57 -34.03 18.31
N PHE A 333 -3.66 -35.35 18.14
CA PHE A 333 -2.92 -36.09 17.13
C PHE A 333 -3.37 -35.75 15.72
N THR A 334 -4.68 -35.63 15.51
CA THR A 334 -5.26 -35.19 14.23
C THR A 334 -4.79 -33.77 13.89
N ARG A 335 -4.85 -32.85 14.87
CA ARG A 335 -4.38 -31.47 14.71
C ARG A 335 -2.88 -31.41 14.44
N PHE A 336 -2.07 -32.12 15.21
CA PHE A 336 -0.63 -32.25 15.01
C PHE A 336 -0.30 -32.77 13.60
N SER A 337 -1.00 -33.79 13.13
CA SER A 337 -0.78 -34.38 11.80
C SER A 337 -1.11 -33.40 10.68
N TYR A 338 -2.18 -32.61 10.83
CA TYR A 338 -2.52 -31.53 9.91
C TYR A 338 -1.43 -30.45 9.88
N LEU A 339 -1.02 -29.93 11.05
CA LEU A 339 0.00 -28.89 11.13
C LEU A 339 1.37 -29.37 10.61
N ARG A 340 1.74 -30.64 10.88
CA ARG A 340 2.95 -31.26 10.31
C ARG A 340 2.92 -31.26 8.78
N LYS A 341 1.79 -31.67 8.17
CA LYS A 341 1.61 -31.64 6.71
C LYS A 341 1.72 -30.20 6.17
N ARG A 342 1.16 -29.23 6.89
CA ARG A 342 1.24 -27.81 6.54
C ARG A 342 2.69 -27.31 6.50
N ILE A 343 3.51 -27.57 7.53
CA ILE A 343 4.94 -27.16 7.53
C ILE A 343 5.69 -27.80 6.36
N MET A 344 5.44 -29.08 6.10
CA MET A 344 6.09 -29.79 4.98
C MET A 344 5.71 -29.19 3.63
N ASN A 345 4.46 -28.76 3.44
CA ASN A 345 4.02 -28.11 2.22
C ASN A 345 4.68 -26.74 2.05
N GLU A 346 4.72 -25.90 3.10
CA GLU A 346 5.41 -24.61 3.04
C GLU A 346 6.91 -24.76 2.74
N ASN A 347 7.56 -25.82 3.27
CA ASN A 347 8.94 -26.12 2.91
C ASN A 347 9.06 -26.41 1.40
N ARG A 348 8.16 -27.23 0.83
CA ARG A 348 8.17 -27.54 -0.60
C ARG A 348 7.94 -26.30 -1.46
N GLU A 349 7.01 -25.43 -1.05
CA GLU A 349 6.69 -24.18 -1.73
C GLU A 349 7.89 -23.23 -1.78
N GLU A 350 8.53 -23.01 -0.63
CA GLU A 350 9.72 -22.16 -0.55
C GLU A 350 10.91 -22.74 -1.34
N MET A 351 11.09 -24.06 -1.35
CA MET A 351 12.09 -24.73 -2.20
C MET A 351 11.82 -24.51 -3.69
N ALA A 352 10.58 -24.68 -4.12
CA ALA A 352 10.20 -24.48 -5.51
C ALA A 352 10.46 -23.02 -5.93
N PHE A 353 10.10 -22.06 -5.08
CA PHE A 353 10.37 -20.65 -5.33
C PHE A 353 11.87 -20.35 -5.47
N ARG A 354 12.71 -20.80 -4.53
CA ARG A 354 14.17 -20.58 -4.58
C ARG A 354 14.83 -21.22 -5.80
N LYS A 355 14.27 -22.31 -6.31
CA LYS A 355 14.77 -22.99 -7.52
C LYS A 355 14.37 -22.25 -8.79
N LEU A 356 13.08 -21.97 -8.95
CA LEU A 356 12.49 -21.55 -10.22
C LEU A 356 12.49 -20.03 -10.42
N ALA A 357 12.49 -19.21 -9.35
CA ALA A 357 12.50 -17.76 -9.50
C ALA A 357 13.75 -17.24 -10.26
N PRO A 358 14.99 -17.72 -9.99
CA PRO A 358 16.15 -17.34 -10.77
C PRO A 358 16.09 -17.76 -12.24
N GLU A 359 15.48 -18.91 -12.55
CA GLU A 359 15.30 -19.38 -13.93
C GLU A 359 14.39 -18.41 -14.71
N LEU A 360 13.30 -17.96 -14.09
CA LEU A 360 12.40 -16.97 -14.69
C LEU A 360 13.06 -15.60 -14.88
N ASP A 361 13.90 -15.16 -13.94
CA ASP A 361 14.70 -13.94 -14.11
C ASP A 361 15.69 -14.06 -15.29
N GLN A 362 16.26 -15.25 -15.53
CA GLN A 362 17.11 -15.50 -16.71
C GLN A 362 16.32 -15.49 -18.01
N ILE A 363 15.10 -16.04 -18.03
CA ILE A 363 14.21 -15.98 -19.21
C ILE A 363 13.95 -14.51 -19.58
N ARG A 364 13.57 -13.68 -18.61
CA ARG A 364 13.33 -12.24 -18.83
C ARG A 364 14.55 -11.51 -19.40
N LYS A 365 15.76 -11.86 -18.94
CA LYS A 365 17.02 -11.33 -19.50
C LYS A 365 17.20 -11.75 -20.96
N ARG A 366 16.98 -13.02 -21.28
CA ARG A 366 17.07 -13.52 -22.67
C ARG A 366 16.03 -12.85 -23.59
N GLU A 367 14.83 -12.61 -23.09
CA GLU A 367 13.78 -11.87 -23.82
C GLU A 367 14.19 -10.42 -24.07
N ALA A 368 14.79 -9.74 -23.09
CA ALA A 368 15.32 -8.40 -23.27
C ALA A 368 16.47 -8.36 -24.29
N ASP A 369 17.39 -9.33 -24.25
CA ASP A 369 18.48 -9.47 -25.21
C ASP A 369 17.95 -9.71 -26.63
N LEU A 370 16.95 -10.58 -26.78
CA LEU A 370 16.27 -10.82 -28.06
C LEU A 370 15.67 -9.53 -28.63
N LEU A 371 14.97 -8.75 -27.81
CA LEU A 371 14.41 -7.47 -28.23
C LEU A 371 15.50 -6.47 -28.62
N SER A 372 16.61 -6.45 -27.90
CA SER A 372 17.76 -5.58 -28.21
C SER A 372 18.37 -5.93 -29.57
N VAL A 373 18.63 -7.21 -29.83
CA VAL A 373 19.17 -7.68 -31.11
C VAL A 373 18.18 -7.41 -32.26
N LEU A 374 16.89 -7.63 -32.03
CA LEU A 374 15.85 -7.39 -33.04
C LEU A 374 15.72 -5.91 -33.43
N LYS A 375 15.90 -5.00 -32.46
CA LYS A 375 15.84 -3.54 -32.70
C LYS A 375 17.13 -2.95 -33.27
N THR A 376 18.23 -3.69 -33.23
CA THR A 376 19.54 -3.21 -33.71
C THR A 376 19.60 -3.27 -35.25
N PRO A 377 19.82 -2.13 -35.95
CA PRO A 377 19.96 -2.12 -37.39
C PRO A 377 21.13 -2.99 -37.86
N GLY A 378 20.93 -3.78 -38.91
CA GLY A 378 21.97 -4.65 -39.48
C GLY A 378 22.23 -5.96 -38.72
N SER A 379 21.42 -6.29 -37.71
CA SER A 379 21.47 -7.59 -37.04
C SER A 379 21.30 -8.74 -38.03
N SER A 380 22.24 -9.68 -38.00
CA SER A 380 22.14 -10.91 -38.81
C SER A 380 20.94 -11.74 -38.39
N VAL A 381 20.22 -12.27 -39.38
CA VAL A 381 19.05 -13.13 -39.17
C VAL A 381 19.38 -14.35 -38.30
N ASN A 382 20.56 -14.95 -38.47
CA ASN A 382 21.02 -16.07 -37.66
C ASN A 382 21.19 -15.68 -36.18
N LYS A 383 21.56 -14.43 -35.88
CA LYS A 383 21.66 -13.95 -34.49
C LYS A 383 20.26 -13.84 -33.88
N VAL A 384 19.31 -13.24 -34.58
CA VAL A 384 17.92 -13.11 -34.09
C VAL A 384 17.32 -14.48 -33.81
N VAL A 385 17.43 -15.43 -34.75
CA VAL A 385 16.94 -16.81 -34.58
C VAL A 385 17.59 -17.47 -33.36
N ARG A 386 18.90 -17.37 -33.20
CA ARG A 386 19.62 -17.97 -32.06
C ARG A 386 19.14 -17.43 -30.72
N HIS A 387 18.95 -16.11 -30.59
CA HIS A 387 18.43 -15.52 -29.35
C HIS A 387 16.98 -15.93 -29.10
N ALA A 388 16.17 -16.03 -30.16
CA ALA A 388 14.77 -16.46 -30.07
C ALA A 388 14.64 -17.92 -29.62
N GLU A 389 15.37 -18.83 -30.25
CA GLU A 389 15.43 -20.25 -29.87
C GLU A 389 15.90 -20.42 -28.43
N ALA A 390 16.95 -19.70 -28.02
CA ALA A 390 17.45 -19.78 -26.65
C ALA A 390 16.45 -19.25 -25.60
N ALA A 391 15.64 -18.24 -25.94
CA ALA A 391 14.57 -17.76 -25.07
C ALA A 391 13.41 -18.78 -24.99
N GLN A 392 13.00 -19.33 -26.13
CA GLN A 392 11.95 -20.35 -26.20
C GLN A 392 12.35 -21.64 -25.44
N GLU A 393 13.56 -22.15 -25.64
CA GLU A 393 14.05 -23.36 -24.97
C GLU A 393 14.05 -23.20 -23.44
N ALA A 394 14.57 -22.07 -22.95
CA ALA A 394 14.58 -21.77 -21.52
C ALA A 394 13.15 -21.68 -20.97
N LYS A 395 12.22 -21.07 -21.72
CA LYS A 395 10.81 -20.95 -21.34
C LYS A 395 10.10 -22.31 -21.31
N GLN A 396 10.29 -23.15 -22.32
CA GLN A 396 9.71 -24.49 -22.37
C GLN A 396 10.22 -25.39 -21.24
N LEU A 397 11.53 -25.32 -20.93
CA LEU A 397 12.11 -26.06 -19.81
C LEU A 397 11.51 -25.61 -18.47
N PHE A 398 11.35 -24.29 -18.28
CA PHE A 398 10.71 -23.74 -17.09
C PHE A 398 9.24 -24.22 -17.00
N ASP A 399 8.49 -24.14 -18.08
CA ASP A 399 7.06 -24.50 -18.09
C ASP A 399 6.86 -25.98 -17.76
N GLN A 400 7.71 -26.87 -18.27
CA GLN A 400 7.70 -28.29 -17.89
C GLN A 400 7.90 -28.49 -16.38
N GLN A 401 8.95 -27.87 -15.81
CA GLN A 401 9.22 -27.96 -14.38
C GLN A 401 8.11 -27.33 -13.54
N PHE A 402 7.48 -26.27 -14.05
CA PHE A 402 6.41 -25.55 -13.37
C PHE A 402 5.10 -26.35 -13.40
N GLU A 403 4.78 -27.02 -14.50
CA GLU A 403 3.61 -27.89 -14.63
C GLU A 403 3.65 -29.11 -13.69
N ASP A 404 4.85 -29.63 -13.44
CA ASP A 404 5.10 -30.71 -12.47
C ASP A 404 4.76 -30.32 -11.02
N LEU A 405 4.65 -29.02 -10.73
CA LEU A 405 4.27 -28.54 -9.40
C LEU A 405 2.77 -28.72 -9.12
N GLY A 406 2.48 -29.06 -7.87
CA GLY A 406 1.11 -29.08 -7.36
C GLY A 406 0.42 -27.72 -7.49
N ARG A 407 -0.91 -27.73 -7.69
CA ARG A 407 -1.74 -26.53 -7.92
C ARG A 407 -1.49 -25.43 -6.87
N GLN A 408 -1.43 -25.78 -5.59
CA GLN A 408 -1.23 -24.82 -4.51
C GLN A 408 0.16 -24.18 -4.56
N THR A 409 1.19 -24.98 -4.87
CA THR A 409 2.56 -24.50 -5.03
C THR A 409 2.69 -23.55 -6.22
N ARG A 410 2.04 -23.83 -7.34
CA ARG A 410 1.98 -22.90 -8.48
C ARG A 410 1.33 -21.57 -8.12
N ALA A 411 0.15 -21.62 -7.48
CA ALA A 411 -0.55 -20.41 -7.05
C ALA A 411 0.29 -19.57 -6.07
N LYS A 412 0.99 -20.21 -5.13
CA LYS A 412 1.91 -19.53 -4.22
C LYS A 412 3.12 -18.95 -4.96
N PHE A 413 3.69 -19.68 -5.90
CA PHE A 413 4.80 -19.21 -6.74
C PHE A 413 4.42 -17.97 -7.53
N ASP A 414 3.29 -17.97 -8.23
CA ASP A 414 2.81 -16.83 -9.03
C ASP A 414 2.64 -15.58 -8.15
N TYR A 415 2.10 -15.76 -6.96
CA TYR A 415 1.93 -14.69 -5.99
C TYR A 415 3.27 -14.13 -5.48
N LEU A 416 4.23 -15.00 -5.12
CA LEU A 416 5.55 -14.56 -4.68
C LEU A 416 6.36 -13.91 -5.81
N MET A 417 6.21 -14.39 -7.05
CA MET A 417 6.83 -13.76 -8.22
C MET A 417 6.23 -12.40 -8.53
N GLU A 418 4.93 -12.21 -8.30
CA GLU A 418 4.28 -10.91 -8.39
C GLU A 418 4.80 -9.94 -7.34
N GLU A 419 4.90 -10.36 -6.07
CA GLU A 419 5.50 -9.58 -4.98
C GLU A 419 6.95 -9.17 -5.31
N LYS A 420 7.80 -10.16 -5.63
CA LYS A 420 9.20 -9.91 -6.02
C LYS A 420 9.27 -8.97 -7.21
N GLY A 421 8.47 -9.22 -8.25
CA GLY A 421 8.55 -8.47 -9.49
C GLY A 421 8.07 -7.03 -9.40
N CYS A 422 7.12 -6.73 -8.51
CA CYS A 422 6.74 -5.34 -8.24
C CYS A 422 7.71 -4.67 -7.25
N PHE A 423 8.42 -5.43 -6.42
CA PHE A 423 9.46 -4.92 -5.54
C PHE A 423 10.73 -4.55 -6.32
N ASP A 424 11.19 -5.41 -7.25
CA ASP A 424 12.42 -5.19 -8.02
C ASP A 424 12.21 -4.42 -9.34
N GLY A 425 10.98 -3.97 -9.61
CA GLY A 425 10.65 -3.23 -10.83
C GLY A 425 10.45 -4.07 -12.09
N THR A 426 10.70 -5.38 -12.07
CA THR A 426 10.60 -6.22 -13.27
C THR A 426 9.17 -6.36 -13.80
N ILE A 427 8.16 -6.25 -12.93
CA ILE A 427 6.74 -6.29 -13.30
C ILE A 427 6.12 -4.88 -13.31
N SER A 428 6.42 -4.05 -12.31
CA SER A 428 5.87 -2.69 -12.22
C SER A 428 6.53 -1.69 -13.18
N ARG A 429 7.68 -2.07 -13.77
CA ARG A 429 8.46 -1.25 -14.71
C ARG A 429 8.89 0.09 -14.12
N THR A 430 9.15 0.09 -12.81
CA THR A 430 9.65 1.23 -12.03
C THR A 430 11.08 0.97 -11.57
N GLU A 431 11.88 2.01 -11.40
CA GLU A 431 13.24 1.88 -10.83
C GLU A 431 13.20 1.56 -9.33
N GLU A 432 12.16 2.03 -8.65
CA GLU A 432 11.91 1.77 -7.23
C GLU A 432 10.78 0.75 -7.03
N PRO A 433 10.70 0.07 -5.86
CA PRO A 433 9.59 -0.82 -5.52
C PRO A 433 8.21 -0.18 -5.71
N LEU A 434 7.20 -0.87 -6.23
CA LEU A 434 5.88 -0.26 -6.47
C LEU A 434 5.21 0.23 -5.17
N LEU A 435 5.37 -0.49 -4.06
CA LEU A 435 4.75 -0.12 -2.79
C LEU A 435 5.57 0.93 -2.06
N GLN A 436 4.91 2.00 -1.59
CA GLN A 436 5.55 3.00 -0.73
C GLN A 436 6.10 2.41 0.57
N TRP A 437 5.46 1.35 1.09
CA TRP A 437 5.98 0.59 2.23
C TRP A 437 7.44 0.13 2.02
N ASP A 438 7.79 -0.33 0.82
CA ASP A 438 9.14 -0.81 0.51
C ASP A 438 10.13 0.33 0.21
N ARG A 439 9.63 1.55 -0.01
CA ARG A 439 10.42 2.77 -0.18
C ARG A 439 10.67 3.51 1.13
N ARG A 440 10.10 3.04 2.25
CA ARG A 440 10.17 3.73 3.55
C ARG A 440 11.64 4.07 3.91
N PRO A 441 11.88 5.27 4.47
CA PRO A 441 13.23 5.68 4.86
C PRO A 441 13.76 4.90 6.09
N TYR A 442 12.85 4.39 6.93
CA TYR A 442 13.16 3.65 8.15
C TYR A 442 12.01 2.71 8.52
N ASP A 443 12.29 1.75 9.42
CA ASP A 443 11.24 0.94 10.04
C ASP A 443 10.47 1.73 11.11
N PRO A 444 9.17 1.46 11.29
CA PRO A 444 8.36 2.13 12.31
C PRO A 444 8.89 1.88 13.71
N LEU A 445 8.78 2.88 14.58
CA LEU A 445 9.00 2.70 16.02
C LEU A 445 8.00 1.68 16.58
N HIS A 446 8.46 0.75 17.43
CA HIS A 446 7.56 -0.11 18.16
C HIS A 446 6.67 0.73 19.10
N LEU A 447 5.36 0.63 18.90
CA LEU A 447 4.34 1.20 19.77
C LEU A 447 3.81 0.07 20.65
N ASP A 448 4.00 0.19 21.96
CA ASP A 448 3.52 -0.82 22.90
C ASP A 448 2.01 -0.67 23.15
N PRO A 449 1.24 -1.78 23.23
CA PRO A 449 -0.20 -1.75 23.50
C PRO A 449 -0.61 -0.97 24.76
N GLU A 450 0.30 -0.83 25.73
CA GLU A 450 0.08 -0.12 27.00
C GLU A 450 0.26 1.40 26.89
N GLU A 451 0.82 1.88 25.79
CA GLU A 451 1.08 3.30 25.54
C GLU A 451 -0.10 4.02 24.88
N VAL A 452 -1.20 3.29 24.67
CA VAL A 452 -2.41 3.80 24.04
C VAL A 452 -3.67 3.37 24.80
N TRP A 453 -4.70 4.24 24.77
CA TRP A 453 -5.98 3.98 25.41
C TRP A 453 -7.16 4.35 24.51
N PRO A 454 -8.18 3.48 24.35
CA PRO A 454 -8.19 2.08 24.75
C PRO A 454 -7.07 1.31 24.04
N ASN A 455 -6.62 0.21 24.64
CA ASN A 455 -5.61 -0.67 24.05
C ASN A 455 -6.17 -1.31 22.76
N ARG A 456 -5.96 -0.62 21.63
CA ARG A 456 -6.32 -1.04 20.28
C ARG A 456 -5.15 -0.71 19.36
N PRO A 457 -4.80 -1.62 18.44
CA PRO A 457 -3.73 -1.37 17.47
C PRO A 457 -3.98 -0.09 16.67
N CYS A 458 -3.00 0.81 16.71
CA CYS A 458 -2.98 2.02 15.91
C CYS A 458 -1.58 2.26 15.35
N ALA A 459 -1.49 3.20 14.40
CA ALA A 459 -0.27 3.60 13.75
C ALA A 459 -0.26 5.11 13.55
N VAL A 460 0.90 5.74 13.71
CA VAL A 460 1.14 7.14 13.37
C VAL A 460 1.70 7.19 11.97
N VAL A 461 0.98 7.85 11.07
CA VAL A 461 1.31 7.98 9.66
C VAL A 461 1.60 9.43 9.34
N ASP A 462 2.67 9.67 8.60
CA ASP A 462 3.04 10.97 8.05
C ASP A 462 2.78 11.00 6.56
N PHE A 463 1.84 11.85 6.14
CA PHE A 463 1.52 12.13 4.74
C PHE A 463 2.17 13.43 4.30
N GLN A 464 3.12 13.33 3.36
CA GLN A 464 3.77 14.46 2.72
C GLN A 464 3.34 14.55 1.25
N PRO A 465 2.60 15.61 0.84
CA PRO A 465 2.14 15.77 -0.54
C PRO A 465 3.28 15.87 -1.57
N ASN A 466 2.99 15.48 -2.81
CA ASN A 466 3.91 15.58 -3.94
C ASN A 466 3.59 16.76 -4.87
N PRO A 467 4.33 17.88 -4.78
CA PRO A 467 4.16 19.01 -5.70
C PRO A 467 4.63 18.69 -7.15
N GLU A 468 5.39 17.61 -7.32
CA GLU A 468 5.98 17.18 -8.59
C GLU A 468 5.30 15.95 -9.19
N SER A 469 4.15 15.52 -8.65
CA SER A 469 3.40 14.39 -9.24
C SER A 469 2.91 14.71 -10.65
N PRO A 470 2.67 13.69 -11.51
CA PRO A 470 2.11 13.90 -12.85
C PRO A 470 0.79 14.68 -12.85
N MET A 471 -0.04 14.49 -11.81
CA MET A 471 -1.29 15.22 -11.61
C MET A 471 -1.04 16.71 -11.36
N MET A 472 -0.08 17.05 -10.50
CA MET A 472 0.28 18.44 -10.21
C MET A 472 0.98 19.10 -11.40
N GLN A 473 1.82 18.36 -12.14
CA GLN A 473 2.41 18.87 -13.38
C GLN A 473 1.33 19.15 -14.44
N SER A 474 0.32 18.28 -14.56
CA SER A 474 -0.81 18.50 -15.47
C SER A 474 -1.64 19.72 -15.05
N GLN A 475 -1.84 19.92 -13.75
CA GLN A 475 -2.45 21.13 -13.20
C GLN A 475 -1.66 22.39 -13.60
N LYS A 476 -0.34 22.40 -13.37
CA LYS A 476 0.56 23.52 -13.73
C LYS A 476 0.53 23.82 -15.23
N LYS A 477 0.44 22.80 -16.10
CA LYS A 477 0.31 22.98 -17.55
C LYS A 477 -1.04 23.57 -17.95
N LEU A 478 -2.14 23.04 -17.41
CA LEU A 478 -3.49 23.53 -17.73
C LEU A 478 -3.77 24.92 -17.15
N ALA A 479 -3.06 25.31 -16.09
CA ALA A 479 -3.10 26.66 -15.54
C ALA A 479 -2.74 27.74 -16.56
N GLN A 480 -1.79 27.45 -17.45
CA GLN A 480 -1.40 28.36 -18.53
C GLN A 480 -2.56 28.63 -19.51
N ASN A 481 -3.44 27.64 -19.67
CA ASN A 481 -4.55 27.66 -20.63
C ASN A 481 -5.94 27.92 -19.99
N LYS A 482 -6.00 28.09 -18.66
CA LYS A 482 -7.24 28.33 -17.87
C LYS A 482 -8.36 27.29 -18.07
N SER A 483 -8.01 26.03 -18.30
CA SER A 483 -8.99 24.95 -18.56
C SER A 483 -9.39 24.18 -17.30
N GLU A 484 -10.02 24.86 -16.33
CA GLU A 484 -10.37 24.25 -15.03
C GLU A 484 -11.31 23.04 -15.16
N GLY A 485 -12.36 23.16 -15.98
CA GLY A 485 -13.33 22.07 -16.18
C GLY A 485 -12.69 20.80 -16.77
N VAL A 486 -11.64 20.94 -17.60
CA VAL A 486 -10.90 19.80 -18.14
C VAL A 486 -10.13 19.09 -17.03
N TYR A 487 -9.47 19.84 -16.15
CA TYR A 487 -8.71 19.24 -15.04
C TYR A 487 -9.61 18.50 -14.05
N HIS A 488 -10.76 19.08 -13.69
CA HIS A 488 -11.77 18.39 -12.87
C HIS A 488 -12.27 17.11 -13.52
N GLN A 489 -12.50 17.12 -14.83
CA GLN A 489 -12.90 15.93 -15.57
C GLN A 489 -11.80 14.86 -15.54
N MET A 490 -10.53 15.25 -15.72
CA MET A 490 -9.39 14.32 -15.59
C MET A 490 -9.31 13.70 -14.20
N ILE A 491 -9.49 14.48 -13.12
CA ILE A 491 -9.51 13.95 -11.75
C ILE A 491 -10.65 12.93 -11.60
N ARG A 492 -11.87 13.27 -12.03
CA ARG A 492 -13.01 12.36 -11.97
C ARG A 492 -12.73 11.07 -12.72
N THR A 493 -12.23 11.15 -13.94
CA THR A 493 -11.86 9.97 -14.75
C THR A 493 -10.77 9.15 -14.08
N TYR A 494 -9.74 9.79 -13.54
CA TYR A 494 -8.67 9.10 -12.79
C TYR A 494 -9.21 8.36 -11.57
N LEU A 495 -10.07 9.00 -10.78
CA LEU A 495 -10.73 8.37 -9.64
C LEU A 495 -11.53 7.12 -10.08
N HIS A 496 -12.19 7.13 -11.25
CA HIS A 496 -12.83 5.91 -11.77
C HIS A 496 -11.79 4.82 -12.14
N VAL A 497 -10.71 5.19 -12.83
CA VAL A 497 -9.66 4.27 -13.26
C VAL A 497 -8.97 3.59 -12.07
N ILE A 498 -8.58 4.33 -11.03
CA ILE A 498 -8.00 3.71 -9.82
C ILE A 498 -8.99 2.88 -9.02
N GLY A 499 -10.31 3.05 -9.26
CA GLY A 499 -11.34 2.16 -8.75
C GLY A 499 -11.20 0.71 -9.24
N LEU A 500 -10.51 0.50 -10.37
CA LEU A 500 -10.19 -0.83 -10.92
C LEU A 500 -9.00 -1.51 -10.25
N VAL A 501 -8.22 -0.77 -9.46
CA VAL A 501 -7.12 -1.32 -8.67
C VAL A 501 -7.72 -2.04 -7.47
N THR A 502 -7.92 -3.36 -7.59
CA THR A 502 -8.52 -4.20 -6.56
C THR A 502 -7.70 -5.48 -6.29
N THR A 503 -8.07 -6.21 -5.23
CA THR A 503 -7.43 -7.49 -4.88
C THR A 503 -7.64 -8.58 -5.94
N HIS A 504 -8.71 -8.50 -6.71
CA HIS A 504 -8.98 -9.47 -7.78
C HIS A 504 -8.85 -8.80 -9.14
N ASN A 505 -8.31 -9.53 -10.11
CA ASN A 505 -8.30 -9.03 -11.48
C ASN A 505 -9.70 -9.20 -12.08
N VAL A 506 -10.57 -8.21 -11.90
CA VAL A 506 -11.96 -8.26 -12.39
C VAL A 506 -11.99 -8.29 -13.92
N LYS A 507 -11.05 -7.55 -14.55
CA LYS A 507 -10.88 -7.49 -16.01
C LYS A 507 -9.39 -7.42 -16.36
N PRO A 508 -8.90 -8.14 -17.38
CA PRO A 508 -7.56 -7.96 -17.91
C PRO A 508 -7.28 -6.50 -18.29
N PHE A 509 -6.05 -6.03 -18.11
CA PHE A 509 -5.69 -4.64 -18.42
C PHE A 509 -5.96 -4.28 -19.89
N ALA A 510 -5.72 -5.21 -20.82
CA ALA A 510 -6.06 -5.06 -22.24
C ALA A 510 -7.55 -4.74 -22.47
N GLU A 511 -8.45 -5.39 -21.73
CA GLU A 511 -9.90 -5.17 -21.84
C GLU A 511 -10.28 -3.76 -21.37
N ILE A 512 -9.68 -3.31 -20.27
CA ILE A 512 -9.88 -1.95 -19.74
C ILE A 512 -9.46 -0.90 -20.77
N LEU A 513 -8.30 -1.08 -21.40
CA LEU A 513 -7.84 -0.17 -22.46
C LEU A 513 -8.79 -0.16 -23.66
N ARG A 514 -9.34 -1.32 -24.08
CA ARG A 514 -10.34 -1.38 -25.17
C ARG A 514 -11.65 -0.69 -24.82
N LEU A 515 -12.07 -0.76 -23.56
CA LEU A 515 -13.27 -0.06 -23.07
C LEU A 515 -13.07 1.46 -23.04
N MET A 516 -11.86 1.92 -22.68
CA MET A 516 -11.50 3.34 -22.69
C MET A 516 -11.31 3.89 -24.10
N PHE A 517 -10.73 3.10 -25.01
CA PHE A 517 -10.37 3.53 -26.38
C PHE A 517 -10.99 2.60 -27.43
N PRO A 518 -12.33 2.61 -27.60
CA PRO A 518 -12.99 1.75 -28.56
C PRO A 518 -12.49 2.03 -29.98
N GLY A 519 -12.15 0.97 -30.72
CA GLY A 519 -11.69 1.06 -32.12
C GLY A 519 -10.22 1.45 -32.31
N ARG A 520 -9.45 1.71 -31.24
CA ARG A 520 -8.02 2.01 -31.34
C ARG A 520 -7.19 0.74 -31.13
N SER A 521 -6.24 0.49 -32.04
CA SER A 521 -5.28 -0.61 -31.87
C SER A 521 -4.32 -0.35 -30.72
N MET A 522 -3.82 -1.42 -30.08
CA MET A 522 -2.87 -1.31 -28.97
C MET A 522 -1.56 -0.63 -29.39
N ALA A 523 -1.08 -0.89 -30.61
CA ALA A 523 0.11 -0.24 -31.15
C ALA A 523 -0.05 1.29 -31.26
N ASN A 524 -1.21 1.77 -31.71
CA ASN A 524 -1.50 3.20 -31.79
C ASN A 524 -1.68 3.82 -30.40
N LEU A 525 -2.24 3.08 -29.45
CA LEU A 525 -2.36 3.55 -28.07
C LEU A 525 -0.98 3.69 -27.40
N ILE A 526 -0.09 2.72 -27.56
CA ILE A 526 1.29 2.78 -27.03
C ILE A 526 2.07 3.96 -27.63
N ARG A 527 1.85 4.30 -28.90
CA ARG A 527 2.47 5.49 -29.53
C ARG A 527 2.03 6.79 -28.88
N SER A 528 0.77 6.89 -28.47
CA SER A 528 0.22 8.10 -27.84
C SER A 528 0.40 8.14 -26.32
N VAL A 529 0.55 6.97 -25.68
CA VAL A 529 0.87 6.82 -24.27
C VAL A 529 2.16 6.00 -24.14
N PRO A 530 3.35 6.60 -24.37
CA PRO A 530 4.62 5.87 -24.39
C PRO A 530 4.93 5.13 -23.07
N SER A 531 4.39 5.61 -21.94
CA SER A 531 4.53 4.96 -20.63
C SER A 531 3.85 3.58 -20.55
N LEU A 532 3.01 3.20 -21.52
CA LEU A 532 2.48 1.84 -21.65
C LEU A 532 3.47 0.85 -22.27
N ALA A 533 4.44 1.32 -23.07
CA ALA A 533 5.35 0.46 -23.82
C ALA A 533 6.12 -0.56 -22.95
N PRO A 534 6.61 -0.22 -21.74
CA PRO A 534 7.31 -1.17 -20.88
C PRO A 534 6.44 -2.36 -20.42
N PHE A 535 5.12 -2.20 -20.39
CA PHE A 535 4.18 -3.25 -19.95
C PHE A 535 3.74 -4.15 -21.10
N ALA A 536 3.94 -3.72 -22.34
CA ALA A 536 3.52 -4.44 -23.53
C ALA A 536 4.54 -5.51 -23.95
N SER A 537 4.08 -6.72 -24.22
CA SER A 537 4.89 -7.80 -24.80
C SER A 537 4.85 -7.73 -26.34
N PRO A 538 5.99 -7.49 -27.01
CA PRO A 538 6.06 -7.54 -28.48
C PRO A 538 5.75 -8.93 -29.03
N LYS A 539 5.34 -9.00 -30.31
CA LYS A 539 4.94 -10.26 -30.97
C LYS A 539 5.98 -11.37 -30.81
N VAL A 540 7.26 -11.05 -30.98
CA VAL A 540 8.35 -12.03 -30.86
C VAL A 540 8.43 -12.68 -29.47
N ILE A 541 8.10 -11.93 -28.41
CA ILE A 541 8.09 -12.45 -27.03
C ILE A 541 6.84 -13.27 -26.79
N GLN A 542 5.71 -12.91 -27.37
CA GLN A 542 4.50 -13.74 -27.27
C GLN A 542 4.72 -15.12 -27.91
N MET A 543 5.47 -15.16 -29.02
CA MET A 543 5.82 -16.38 -29.75
C MET A 543 6.72 -17.34 -28.97
N THR A 544 7.47 -16.90 -27.96
CA THR A 544 8.32 -17.82 -27.15
C THR A 544 7.49 -18.84 -26.36
N ASN A 545 6.20 -18.55 -26.15
CA ASN A 545 5.26 -19.49 -25.53
C ASN A 545 4.72 -20.55 -26.52
N SER A 546 5.06 -20.45 -27.81
CA SER A 546 4.65 -21.41 -28.83
C SER A 546 5.42 -22.72 -28.71
N LYS A 547 4.79 -23.82 -29.15
CA LYS A 547 5.45 -25.12 -29.36
C LYS A 547 6.10 -25.21 -30.74
N GLU A 548 5.77 -24.30 -31.65
CA GLU A 548 6.40 -24.25 -32.97
C GLU A 548 7.84 -23.72 -32.85
N PRO A 549 8.81 -24.30 -33.59
CA PRO A 549 10.19 -23.81 -33.57
C PRO A 549 10.32 -22.31 -33.86
N MET A 550 11.11 -21.57 -33.08
CA MET A 550 11.30 -20.13 -33.34
C MET A 550 11.88 -19.83 -34.71
N ASN A 551 12.76 -20.70 -35.25
CA ASN A 551 13.28 -20.52 -36.62
C ASN A 551 12.15 -20.48 -37.65
N ILE A 552 11.04 -21.14 -37.39
CA ILE A 552 9.85 -21.05 -38.22
C ILE A 552 9.19 -19.69 -37.94
N LEU A 553 8.81 -19.40 -36.70
CA LEU A 553 7.99 -18.22 -36.39
C LEU A 553 8.59 -16.86 -36.78
N VAL A 554 9.92 -16.75 -36.90
CA VAL A 554 10.59 -15.46 -37.15
C VAL A 554 10.83 -15.10 -38.62
N PHE A 555 10.65 -16.02 -39.57
CA PHE A 555 10.91 -15.77 -41.00
C PHE A 555 9.68 -15.26 -41.77
N ALA A 556 9.92 -14.37 -42.72
CA ALA A 556 8.88 -13.85 -43.61
C ALA A 556 8.27 -14.96 -44.50
N PRO A 557 6.93 -14.97 -44.68
CA PRO A 557 6.29 -15.84 -45.65
C PRO A 557 6.67 -15.40 -47.08
N GLY A 558 7.05 -16.34 -47.93
CA GLY A 558 7.28 -16.07 -49.35
C GLY A 558 6.03 -16.28 -50.21
N PRO A 559 6.08 -15.82 -51.48
CA PRO A 559 4.93 -15.84 -52.39
C PRO A 559 4.36 -17.24 -52.67
N ASP A 560 5.18 -18.29 -52.59
CA ASP A 560 4.77 -19.69 -52.79
C ASP A 560 4.54 -20.45 -51.47
N GLY A 561 4.45 -19.74 -50.33
CA GLY A 561 4.44 -20.35 -48.99
C GLY A 561 5.82 -20.83 -48.49
N LYS A 562 6.86 -20.75 -49.33
CA LYS A 562 8.27 -21.02 -48.93
C LYS A 562 8.84 -19.83 -48.15
N ARG A 563 9.49 -20.08 -47.02
CA ARG A 563 10.02 -19.02 -46.12
C ARG A 563 11.24 -18.32 -46.73
N ILE A 564 11.26 -17.00 -46.66
CA ILE A 564 12.40 -16.16 -47.07
C ILE A 564 13.34 -16.03 -45.87
N LYS A 565 14.66 -16.07 -46.08
CA LYS A 565 15.68 -15.91 -45.02
C LYS A 565 15.78 -14.47 -44.47
N ASN A 566 14.67 -13.77 -44.33
CA ASN A 566 14.56 -12.44 -43.74
C ASN A 566 13.68 -12.50 -42.50
N VAL A 567 14.06 -11.76 -41.45
CA VAL A 567 13.26 -11.62 -40.24
C VAL A 567 11.99 -10.83 -40.56
N ILE A 568 10.84 -11.26 -40.03
CA ILE A 568 9.58 -10.53 -40.11
C ILE A 568 9.77 -9.15 -39.44
N PRO A 569 9.65 -8.02 -40.18
CA PRO A 569 9.89 -6.68 -39.64
C PRO A 569 8.97 -6.32 -38.46
N GLU A 570 7.74 -6.82 -38.46
CA GLU A 570 6.71 -6.49 -37.48
C GLU A 570 6.87 -7.22 -36.13
N LEU A 571 7.89 -8.07 -35.97
CA LEU A 571 8.12 -8.84 -34.74
C LEU A 571 8.44 -7.98 -33.51
N ALA A 572 9.02 -6.79 -33.75
CA ALA A 572 9.30 -5.80 -32.71
C ALA A 572 8.06 -4.98 -32.34
N GLU A 573 6.97 -5.09 -33.13
CA GLU A 573 5.73 -4.37 -32.90
C GLU A 573 4.80 -5.09 -31.93
N TYR A 574 3.70 -4.42 -31.61
CA TYR A 574 2.67 -4.87 -30.70
C TYR A 574 1.41 -5.26 -31.46
N ASP A 575 0.80 -6.37 -31.06
CA ASP A 575 -0.56 -6.73 -31.47
C ASP A 575 -1.56 -6.39 -30.36
N ASP A 576 -2.82 -6.75 -30.56
CA ASP A 576 -3.88 -6.47 -29.59
C ASP A 576 -3.80 -7.33 -28.32
N ASN A 577 -2.93 -8.32 -28.25
CA ASN A 577 -2.75 -9.21 -27.10
C ASN A 577 -1.54 -8.84 -26.22
N CYS A 578 -0.84 -7.75 -26.55
CA CYS A 578 0.40 -7.35 -25.88
C CYS A 578 0.28 -7.07 -24.37
N PHE A 579 -0.93 -6.94 -23.81
CA PHE A 579 -1.17 -6.71 -22.38
C PHE A 579 -1.85 -7.89 -21.65
N THR A 580 -1.93 -9.07 -22.24
CA THR A 580 -2.70 -10.23 -21.69
C THR A 580 -2.24 -10.63 -20.28
N GLY A 581 -0.95 -10.50 -19.96
CA GLY A 581 -0.38 -10.83 -18.64
C GLY A 581 -0.36 -9.67 -17.64
N VAL A 582 -0.85 -8.49 -18.01
CA VAL A 582 -0.74 -7.28 -17.18
C VAL A 582 -1.96 -7.14 -16.27
N LYS A 583 -1.70 -7.02 -14.97
CA LYS A 583 -2.72 -6.72 -13.95
C LYS A 583 -2.71 -5.23 -13.66
N VAL A 584 -3.88 -4.62 -13.54
CA VAL A 584 -4.03 -3.18 -13.25
C VAL A 584 -3.28 -2.78 -11.98
N ARG A 585 -3.31 -3.63 -10.94
CA ARG A 585 -2.63 -3.37 -9.67
C ARG A 585 -1.10 -3.34 -9.75
N ASN A 586 -0.52 -3.81 -10.85
CA ASN A 586 0.92 -3.75 -11.08
C ASN A 586 1.33 -2.45 -11.80
N VAL A 587 0.36 -1.71 -12.32
CA VAL A 587 0.59 -0.46 -13.05
C VAL A 587 0.68 0.71 -12.05
N PRO A 588 1.77 1.51 -12.10
CA PRO A 588 1.92 2.70 -11.29
C PRO A 588 0.83 3.75 -11.56
N SER A 589 0.48 4.53 -10.55
CA SER A 589 -0.53 5.59 -10.62
C SER A 589 -0.19 6.66 -11.65
N SER A 590 1.10 6.92 -11.89
CA SER A 590 1.58 7.82 -12.94
C SER A 590 1.20 7.36 -14.34
N VAL A 591 1.36 6.07 -14.63
CA VAL A 591 0.99 5.49 -15.94
C VAL A 591 -0.53 5.48 -16.10
N LEU A 592 -1.29 5.17 -15.03
CA LEU A 592 -2.75 5.29 -15.05
C LEU A 592 -3.21 6.73 -15.33
N TRP A 593 -2.48 7.73 -14.84
CA TRP A 593 -2.75 9.14 -15.15
C TRP A 593 -2.47 9.49 -16.61
N ASP A 594 -1.38 9.01 -17.19
CA ASP A 594 -1.08 9.26 -18.62
C ASP A 594 -2.18 8.71 -19.54
N ILE A 595 -2.76 7.55 -19.18
CA ILE A 595 -3.92 6.97 -19.87
C ILE A 595 -5.13 7.91 -19.79
N VAL A 596 -5.36 8.52 -18.62
CA VAL A 596 -6.46 9.48 -18.42
C VAL A 596 -6.24 10.75 -19.23
N VAL A 597 -5.00 11.25 -19.29
CA VAL A 597 -4.63 12.41 -20.12
C VAL A 597 -4.98 12.15 -21.59
N GLU A 598 -4.58 10.99 -22.12
CA GLU A 598 -4.90 10.61 -23.50
C GLU A 598 -6.42 10.44 -23.70
N TYR A 599 -7.11 9.80 -22.75
CA TYR A 599 -8.56 9.60 -22.81
C TYR A 599 -9.31 10.92 -22.89
N GLU A 600 -8.98 11.89 -22.03
CA GLU A 600 -9.67 13.19 -22.01
C GLU A 600 -9.38 14.05 -23.25
N SER A 601 -8.24 13.85 -23.90
CA SER A 601 -7.91 14.49 -25.16
C SER A 601 -8.53 13.81 -26.40
N SER A 602 -9.03 12.59 -26.26
CA SER A 602 -9.50 11.77 -27.39
C SER A 602 -10.91 12.18 -27.88
N PRO A 603 -11.15 12.27 -29.21
CA PRO A 603 -12.44 12.69 -29.77
C PRO A 603 -13.56 11.63 -29.67
N GLY A 604 -13.22 10.37 -29.34
CA GLY A 604 -14.15 9.22 -29.32
C GLY A 604 -14.39 8.63 -27.94
N ARG A 605 -14.43 9.45 -26.88
CA ARG A 605 -14.68 9.02 -25.49
C ARG A 605 -16.01 8.25 -25.39
N SER A 606 -16.01 7.14 -24.65
CA SER A 606 -17.27 6.47 -24.31
C SER A 606 -18.11 7.37 -23.38
N GLY A 607 -19.43 7.42 -23.58
CA GLY A 607 -20.31 8.38 -22.91
C GLY A 607 -20.44 8.18 -21.39
N ASP A 608 -20.31 6.95 -20.88
CA ASP A 608 -20.31 6.65 -19.44
C ASP A 608 -19.19 5.66 -19.13
N LEU A 609 -17.98 6.21 -18.94
CA LEU A 609 -16.80 5.41 -18.61
C LEU A 609 -16.98 4.64 -17.30
N SER A 610 -17.68 5.21 -16.31
CA SER A 610 -17.93 4.54 -15.03
C SER A 610 -18.71 3.25 -15.25
N LEU A 611 -19.79 3.32 -16.03
CA LEU A 611 -20.59 2.14 -16.40
C LEU A 611 -19.77 1.13 -17.23
N ALA A 612 -19.00 1.62 -18.20
CA ALA A 612 -18.17 0.75 -19.05
C ALA A 612 -17.12 -0.02 -18.25
N LEU A 613 -16.55 0.61 -17.22
CA LEU A 613 -15.56 0.02 -16.32
C LEU A 613 -16.19 -0.85 -15.21
N GLY A 614 -17.51 -1.03 -15.21
CA GLY A 614 -18.23 -1.85 -14.23
C GLY A 614 -18.49 -1.16 -12.89
N GLY A 615 -18.31 0.16 -12.82
CA GLY A 615 -18.77 0.99 -11.72
C GLY A 615 -20.29 1.18 -11.78
N GLY A 616 -20.96 1.08 -10.62
CA GLY A 616 -22.31 1.63 -10.50
C GLY A 616 -22.25 3.14 -10.65
N LYS A 617 -23.31 3.77 -11.19
CA LYS A 617 -23.41 5.24 -11.29
C LYS A 617 -22.97 5.89 -9.97
N LEU A 618 -21.79 6.51 -9.96
CA LEU A 618 -21.48 7.55 -8.99
C LEU A 618 -22.46 8.67 -9.31
N GLY A 619 -23.45 8.83 -8.45
CA GLY A 619 -24.54 9.77 -8.70
C GLY A 619 -23.99 11.19 -8.79
N PRO A 620 -24.68 12.10 -9.51
CA PRO A 620 -24.33 13.53 -9.48
C PRO A 620 -24.34 14.15 -8.07
N ASP A 621 -24.82 13.43 -7.06
CA ASP A 621 -24.86 13.84 -5.65
C ASP A 621 -23.59 13.47 -4.85
N ASP A 622 -22.69 12.61 -5.35
CA ASP A 622 -21.47 12.22 -4.61
C ASP A 622 -20.35 13.29 -4.67
N PHE A 623 -20.54 14.36 -5.45
CA PHE A 623 -19.62 15.51 -5.58
C PHE A 623 -20.35 16.85 -5.61
N LYS A 624 -21.52 16.97 -4.97
CA LYS A 624 -22.09 18.29 -4.70
C LYS A 624 -21.27 18.95 -3.60
N THR A 625 -20.23 19.67 -4.02
CA THR A 625 -19.72 20.83 -3.30
C THR A 625 -20.88 21.79 -3.07
N ASN A 626 -21.27 21.94 -1.80
CA ASN A 626 -21.61 23.24 -1.25
C ASN A 626 -20.42 23.69 -0.43
#